data_AF-A0A9P4YA47-F1
#
_entry.id   AF-A0A9P4YA47-F1
#
_cell.length_a   1.000
_cell.length_b   1.000
_cell.length_c   1.000
_cell.angle_alpha   90.00
_cell.angle_beta   90.00
_cell.angle_gamma   90.00
#
_symmetry.space_group_name_H-M   'P 1'
#
loop_
_entity.id
_entity.type
_entity.pdbx_description
1 polymer ?
#
loop_
_entity_poly.entity_id
_entity_poly.type
_entity_poly.pdbx_seq_one_letter_code
_entity_poly.pdbx_strand_id
1 'polypeptide(L)'
;LLLIQFAYNSVDISIIKKSLFFILYKYNPTAYYKVLLGVDAEAADKRVKKIKKVQKEFRSELQFYINSKRIEKLILQKEDKIYLLRKNIKITRSSNKLDYKKLELFKIL
;
A
#
# COMPACT_ATOMS: atom_id res chain seq x y z
N LEU A 1 10.80 2.36 -1.41
CA LEU A 1 9.52 1.91 -2.01
C LEU A 1 9.58 1.79 -3.52
N LEU A 2 9.93 2.86 -4.26
CA LEU A 2 9.96 2.85 -5.74
C LEU A 2 10.84 1.75 -6.36
N LEU A 3 12.02 1.49 -5.79
CA LEU A 3 12.96 0.50 -6.34
C LEU A 3 12.50 -0.96 -6.14
N ILE A 4 11.89 -1.24 -4.98
CA ILE A 4 11.28 -2.56 -4.68
C ILE A 4 10.09 -2.80 -5.60
N GLN A 5 9.24 -1.79 -5.80
CA GLN A 5 8.09 -1.90 -6.70
C GLN A 5 8.52 -2.09 -8.16
N PHE A 6 9.60 -1.43 -8.58
CA PHE A 6 10.19 -1.65 -9.90
C PHE A 6 10.73 -3.08 -10.05
N ALA A 7 11.53 -3.55 -9.08
CA ALA A 7 12.07 -4.90 -9.10
C ALA A 7 10.95 -5.96 -9.16
N TYR A 8 9.93 -5.82 -8.32
CA TYR A 8 8.78 -6.73 -8.31
C TYR A 8 8.05 -6.78 -9.65
N ASN A 9 7.79 -5.62 -10.25
CA ASN A 9 7.05 -5.55 -11.52
C ASN A 9 7.86 -5.97 -12.76
N SER A 10 9.19 -6.01 -12.63
CA SER A 10 10.12 -6.43 -13.69
C SER A 10 10.41 -7.94 -13.69
N VAL A 11 10.09 -8.65 -12.60
CA VAL A 11 10.29 -10.11 -12.51
C VAL A 11 9.20 -10.85 -13.29
N ASP A 12 9.59 -11.88 -14.04
CA ASP A 12 8.64 -12.74 -14.73
C ASP A 12 7.85 -13.60 -13.76
N ILE A 13 6.53 -13.63 -13.94
CA ILE A 13 5.66 -14.52 -13.18
C ILE A 13 5.84 -15.94 -13.72
N SER A 14 6.13 -16.91 -12.85
CA SER A 14 6.46 -18.29 -13.20
C SER A 14 5.47 -18.97 -14.15
N ILE A 15 4.17 -18.73 -13.95
CA ILE A 15 3.09 -19.32 -14.75
C ILE A 15 3.00 -18.71 -16.15
N ILE A 16 3.15 -17.38 -16.25
CA ILE A 16 2.88 -16.62 -17.49
C ILE A 16 4.17 -16.39 -18.29
N LYS A 17 5.33 -16.57 -17.65
CA LYS A 17 6.68 -16.27 -18.18
C LYS A 17 6.80 -14.85 -18.74
N LYS A 18 6.05 -13.91 -18.14
CA LYS A 18 6.03 -12.49 -18.48
C LYS A 18 5.96 -11.68 -17.21
N SER A 19 6.62 -10.53 -17.22
CA SER A 19 6.56 -9.55 -16.15
C SER A 19 5.23 -8.80 -16.13
N LEU A 20 4.91 -8.20 -14.99
CA LEU A 20 3.76 -7.29 -14.84
C LEU A 20 3.87 -6.08 -15.77
N PHE A 21 5.08 -5.54 -15.96
CA PHE A 21 5.29 -4.44 -16.89
C PHE A 21 4.94 -4.82 -18.33
N PHE A 22 5.36 -6.00 -18.78
CA PHE A 22 5.05 -6.47 -20.13
C PHE A 22 3.56 -6.72 -20.31
N ILE A 23 2.87 -7.26 -19.29
CA ILE A 23 1.43 -7.51 -19.37
C ILE A 23 0.65 -6.19 -19.54
N LEU A 24 0.99 -5.18 -18.73
CA LEU A 24 0.29 -3.90 -18.67
C LEU A 24 0.65 -2.95 -19.83
N TYR A 25 1.93 -2.84 -20.17
CA TYR A 25 2.43 -1.82 -21.11
C TYR A 25 2.97 -2.41 -22.41
N LYS A 26 2.98 -3.74 -22.56
CA LYS A 26 3.58 -4.46 -23.70
C LYS A 26 5.08 -4.20 -23.87
N TYR A 27 5.75 -3.71 -22.83
CA TYR A 27 7.16 -3.37 -22.83
C TYR A 27 7.75 -3.53 -21.42
N ASN A 28 9.02 -3.93 -21.34
CA ASN A 28 9.78 -4.05 -20.09
C ASN A 28 10.74 -2.86 -19.94
N PRO A 29 10.55 -1.98 -18.94
CA PRO A 29 11.45 -0.86 -18.72
C PRO A 29 12.84 -1.34 -18.32
N THR A 30 13.85 -0.81 -18.99
CA THR A 30 15.27 -1.01 -18.64
C THR A 30 15.69 -0.03 -17.54
N ALA A 31 16.36 -0.55 -16.50
CA ALA A 31 16.81 0.26 -15.37
C ALA A 31 17.94 1.25 -15.74
N TYR A 32 18.75 0.90 -16.75
CA TYR A 32 19.90 1.68 -17.17
C TYR A 32 19.79 1.99 -18.66
N TYR A 33 19.87 3.28 -18.99
CA TYR A 33 20.07 3.77 -20.35
C TYR A 33 21.36 4.57 -20.39
N LYS A 34 22.10 4.47 -21.50
CA LYS A 34 23.15 5.45 -21.79
C LYS A 34 22.43 6.76 -22.10
N VAL A 35 22.68 7.81 -21.32
CA VAL A 35 22.08 9.13 -21.56
C VAL A 35 22.55 9.58 -22.94
N LEU A 36 21.62 9.66 -23.90
CA LEU A 36 21.88 10.30 -25.18
C LEU A 36 21.88 11.81 -24.91
N LEU A 37 23.06 12.38 -24.70
CA LEU A 37 23.24 13.83 -24.59
C LEU A 37 22.83 14.47 -25.93
N GLY A 38 21.82 15.34 -25.92
CA GLY A 38 21.54 16.27 -27.02
C GLY A 38 20.28 16.06 -27.85
N VAL A 39 19.29 15.28 -27.41
CA VAL A 39 17.98 15.27 -28.07
C VAL A 39 16.96 15.97 -27.17
N ASP A 40 16.58 17.20 -27.52
CA ASP A 40 15.40 17.85 -26.94
C ASP A 40 14.16 17.03 -27.32
N ALA A 41 13.83 16.08 -26.45
CA ALA A 41 12.72 15.17 -26.65
C ALA A 41 11.42 15.83 -26.17
N GLU A 42 10.95 16.85 -26.88
CA GLU A 42 9.67 17.53 -26.58
C GLU A 42 8.50 16.53 -26.42
N ALA A 43 8.55 15.43 -27.17
CA ALA A 43 7.57 14.34 -27.06
C ALA A 43 7.65 13.60 -25.71
N ALA A 44 8.85 13.43 -25.15
CA ALA A 44 9.04 12.86 -23.82
C ALA A 44 8.52 13.81 -22.74
N ASP A 45 8.77 15.12 -22.87
CA ASP A 45 8.26 16.13 -21.94
C ASP A 45 6.73 16.21 -21.94
N LYS A 46 6.11 16.18 -23.12
CA LYS A 46 4.65 16.10 -23.26
C LYS A 46 4.09 14.83 -22.59
N ARG A 47 4.77 13.69 -22.74
CA ARG A 47 4.39 12.43 -22.08
C ARG A 47 4.52 12.52 -20.57
N VAL A 48 5.63 13.05 -20.05
CA VAL A 48 5.83 13.22 -18.60
C VAL A 48 4.79 14.16 -18.01
N LYS A 49 4.47 15.28 -18.67
CA LYS A 49 3.39 16.19 -18.25
C LYS A 49 2.04 15.47 -18.18
N LYS A 50 1.70 14.66 -19.20
CA LYS A 50 0.47 13.86 -19.22
C LYS A 50 0.42 12.84 -18.07
N ILE A 51 1.52 12.12 -17.84
CA ILE A 51 1.64 11.14 -16.75
C ILE A 51 1.46 11.81 -15.40
N LYS A 52 2.13 12.95 -15.16
CA LYS A 52 1.99 13.72 -13.92
C LYS A 52 0.55 14.18 -13.69
N LYS A 53 -0.18 14.59 -14.75
CA LYS A 53 -1.58 14.97 -14.66
C LYS A 53 -2.46 13.79 -14.22
N VAL A 54 -2.35 12.65 -14.90
CA VAL A 54 -3.11 11.43 -14.57
C VAL A 54 -2.82 10.96 -13.14
N GLN A 55 -1.55 11.00 -12.72
CA GLN A 55 -1.17 10.64 -11.34
C GLN A 55 -1.79 11.57 -10.29
N LYS A 56 -1.96 12.86 -10.61
CA LYS A 56 -2.60 13.82 -9.71
C LYS A 56 -4.09 13.52 -9.58
N GLU A 57 -4.77 13.24 -10.68
CA GLU A 57 -6.19 12.86 -10.72
C GLU A 57 -6.45 11.56 -9.94
N PHE A 58 -5.63 10.53 -10.16
CA PHE A 58 -5.71 9.28 -9.39
C PHE A 58 -5.47 9.45 -7.89
N ARG A 59 -4.55 10.33 -7.48
CA ARG A 59 -4.29 10.59 -6.05
C ARG A 59 -5.50 11.21 -5.35
N SER A 60 -6.22 12.11 -6.01
CA SER A 60 -7.46 12.68 -5.45
C SER A 60 -8.55 11.63 -5.28
N GLU A 61 -8.69 10.70 -6.23
CA GLU A 61 -9.68 9.62 -6.14
C GLU A 61 -9.34 8.58 -5.06
N LEU A 62 -8.05 8.25 -4.92
CA LEU A 62 -7.58 7.32 -3.89
C LEU A 62 -7.74 7.87 -2.47
N GLN A 63 -7.69 9.19 -2.26
CA GLN A 63 -7.98 9.80 -0.97
C GLN A 63 -9.40 9.51 -0.48
N PHE A 64 -10.38 9.39 -1.40
CA PHE A 64 -11.76 9.03 -1.07
C PHE A 64 -11.94 7.53 -0.79
N TYR A 65 -11.10 6.66 -1.36
CA TYR A 65 -11.17 5.21 -1.17
C TYR A 65 -10.48 4.70 0.11
N ILE A 66 -9.72 5.54 0.81
CA ILE A 66 -9.18 5.19 2.12
C ILE A 66 -10.31 5.29 3.17
N ASN A 67 -10.94 4.14 3.41
CA ASN A 67 -11.66 3.80 4.65
C ASN A 67 -13.06 4.38 4.93
N SER A 68 -13.89 4.73 3.95
CA SER A 68 -15.30 5.04 4.25
C SER A 68 -16.07 3.87 4.92
N LYS A 69 -15.71 2.61 4.63
CA LYS A 69 -16.33 1.40 5.23
C LYS A 69 -15.77 0.98 6.60
N ARG A 70 -14.69 1.60 7.09
CA ARG A 70 -14.12 1.31 8.42
C ARG A 70 -14.53 2.34 9.49
N ILE A 71 -15.33 3.34 9.10
CA ILE A 71 -15.73 4.49 9.93
C ILE A 71 -17.21 4.37 10.35
N GLU A 72 -17.68 3.18 10.71
CA GLU A 72 -18.40 3.13 12.00
C GLU A 72 -17.30 3.09 13.05
N LYS A 73 -16.67 4.26 13.24
CA LYS A 73 -15.68 4.43 14.31
C LYS A 73 -16.45 4.12 15.58
N LEU A 74 -16.14 3.01 16.24
CA LEU A 74 -16.68 2.71 17.55
C LEU A 74 -16.28 3.88 18.46
N ILE A 75 -17.18 4.84 18.66
CA ILE A 75 -16.98 5.98 19.55
C ILE A 75 -17.16 5.41 20.94
N LEU A 76 -16.06 4.97 21.54
CA LEU A 76 -16.02 4.52 22.91
C LEU A 76 -16.22 5.71 23.84
N GLN A 77 -17.21 5.62 24.72
CA GLN A 77 -17.49 6.59 25.77
C GLN A 77 -16.94 6.09 27.10
N LYS A 78 -16.79 7.02 28.05
CA LYS A 78 -16.52 6.68 29.44
C LYS A 78 -17.65 5.77 29.95
N GLU A 79 -17.31 4.77 30.75
CA GLU A 79 -18.17 3.69 31.24
C GLU A 79 -18.53 2.57 30.25
N ASP A 80 -18.18 2.70 28.96
CA ASP A 80 -18.37 1.61 28.00
C ASP A 80 -17.56 0.39 28.39
N LYS A 81 -18.17 -0.79 28.18
CA LYS A 81 -17.53 -2.06 28.49
C LYS A 81 -16.91 -2.65 27.22
N ILE A 82 -15.59 -2.83 27.24
CA ILE A 82 -14.81 -3.36 26.11
C ILE A 82 -14.09 -4.65 26.48
N TYR A 83 -13.88 -5.53 25.50
CA TYR A 83 -12.98 -6.66 25.67
C TYR A 83 -11.53 -6.23 25.43
N LEU A 84 -10.65 -6.51 26.38
CA LEU A 84 -9.21 -6.44 26.15
C LEU A 84 -8.71 -7.75 25.54
N LEU A 85 -7.93 -7.62 24.49
CA LEU A 85 -7.18 -8.73 23.92
C LEU A 85 -5.94 -9.01 24.77
N ARG A 86 -5.62 -10.29 24.94
CA ARG A 86 -4.46 -10.73 25.71
C ARG A 86 -3.15 -10.05 25.31
N LYS A 87 -2.95 -9.84 24.01
CA LYS A 87 -1.74 -9.19 23.45
C LYS A 87 -1.50 -7.76 23.94
N ASN A 88 -2.56 -7.07 24.40
CA ASN A 88 -2.47 -5.68 24.86
C ASN A 88 -2.12 -5.57 26.36
N ILE A 89 -2.00 -6.69 27.06
CA ILE A 89 -1.68 -6.74 28.50
C ILE A 89 -0.24 -7.23 28.64
N LYS A 90 0.55 -6.56 29.47
CA LYS A 90 1.90 -7.03 29.83
C LYS A 90 1.79 -8.18 30.82
N ILE A 91 2.28 -9.35 30.46
CA ILE A 91 2.38 -10.52 31.35
C ILE A 91 3.80 -11.06 31.30
N THR A 92 4.25 -11.63 32.41
CA THR A 92 5.55 -12.30 32.58
C THR A 92 5.84 -13.41 31.59
N ARG A 93 4.81 -14.13 31.12
CA ARG A 93 4.92 -15.17 30.08
C ARG A 93 4.00 -14.87 28.92
N SER A 94 4.54 -14.25 27.87
CA SER A 94 3.82 -14.07 26.61
C SER A 94 3.72 -15.42 25.88
N SER A 95 2.55 -15.69 25.32
CA SER A 95 2.32 -16.87 24.47
C SER A 95 1.40 -16.45 23.34
N ASN A 96 1.91 -16.56 22.11
CA ASN A 96 1.20 -16.11 20.91
C ASN A 96 -0.10 -16.88 20.66
N LYS A 97 -0.25 -18.06 21.27
CA LYS A 97 -1.43 -18.92 21.14
C LYS A 97 -2.70 -18.24 21.66
N LEU A 98 -2.58 -17.29 22.59
CA LEU A 98 -3.73 -16.66 23.27
C LEU A 98 -3.92 -15.19 22.91
N ASP A 99 -3.13 -14.64 21.98
CA ASP A 99 -3.14 -13.20 21.66
C ASP A 99 -4.50 -12.67 21.21
N TYR A 100 -5.30 -13.53 20.58
CA TYR A 100 -6.64 -13.22 20.07
C TYR A 100 -7.77 -13.58 21.05
N LYS A 101 -7.43 -14.15 22.22
CA LYS A 101 -8.43 -14.46 23.25
C LYS A 101 -8.88 -13.16 23.93
N LYS A 102 -10.20 -12.93 23.91
CA LYS A 102 -10.86 -11.90 24.72
C LYS A 102 -10.82 -12.36 26.18
N LEU A 103 -10.28 -11.51 27.06
CA LEU A 103 -10.16 -11.86 28.47
C LEU A 103 -11.48 -11.63 29.19
N GLU A 104 -11.79 -10.37 29.50
CA GLU A 104 -12.99 -9.96 30.22
C GLU A 104 -13.45 -8.57 29.75
N LEU A 105 -14.63 -8.15 30.23
CA LEU A 105 -15.20 -6.84 29.96
C LEU A 105 -14.60 -5.81 30.93
N PHE A 106 -13.91 -4.81 30.40
CA PHE A 106 -13.33 -3.70 31.16
C PHE A 106 -14.12 -2.44 30.89
N LYS A 107 -14.37 -1.65 31.94
CA LYS A 107 -14.93 -0.32 31.80
C LYS A 107 -13.84 0.68 31.42
N ILE A 108 -14.16 1.57 30.49
CA ILE A 108 -13.32 2.73 30.18
C ILE A 108 -13.52 3.78 31.27
N LEU A 109 -12.43 4.19 31.92
CA LEU A 109 -12.44 5.21 32.98
C LEU A 109 -12.40 6.63 32.42
#